data_AF-A0A485PYL7-F1
#
_entry.id   AF-A0A485PYL7-F1
#
_cell.length_a   1.000
_cell.length_b   1.000
_cell.length_c   1.000
_cell.angle_alpha   90.00
_cell.angle_beta   90.00
_cell.angle_gamma   90.00
#
_symmetry.space_group_name_H-M   'P 1'
#
loop_
_entity.id
_entity.type
_entity.pdbx_description
1 polymer ?
#
loop_
_entity_poly.entity_id
_entity_poly.type
_entity_poly.pdbx_seq_one_letter_code
_entity_poly.pdbx_strand_id
1 'polypeptide(L)'
;VFLQATREESRILLQDLSSSAHHLANATLETEWFHGLRRKWRTHLHRRGSNQGPRSLGHSWRRRDGLGGDKSHVKWSPPYLECENGSYKPGWLVTLSAAFYGLQPNLVPEFRGVMKVDINLQKVDIDQCSSDGWFSGTHKCHLNNSE
;
A
#
# COMPACT_ATOMS: atom_id res chain seq x y z
N VAL A 1 -13.70 3.49 -8.85
CA VAL A 1 -13.03 2.62 -9.83
C VAL A 1 -12.17 1.64 -9.06
N PHE A 2 -12.37 0.36 -9.30
CA PHE A 2 -11.57 -0.73 -8.74
C PHE A 2 -11.14 -1.63 -9.89
N LEU A 3 -9.86 -1.60 -10.22
CA LEU A 3 -9.28 -2.35 -11.33
C LEU A 3 -8.42 -3.48 -10.75
N GLN A 4 -8.56 -4.67 -11.33
CA GLN A 4 -7.73 -5.82 -10.98
C GLN A 4 -6.92 -6.25 -12.20
N ALA A 5 -5.65 -6.59 -11.96
CA ALA A 5 -4.78 -7.21 -12.94
C ALA A 5 -4.42 -8.62 -12.44
N THR A 6 -4.71 -9.66 -13.21
CA THR A 6 -4.30 -11.04 -12.90
C THR A 6 -3.43 -11.57 -14.05
N ARG A 7 -2.36 -12.28 -13.71
CA ARG A 7 -1.57 -13.00 -14.71
C ARG A 7 -2.13 -14.40 -14.85
N GLU A 8 -2.55 -14.74 -16.06
CA GLU A 8 -2.98 -16.08 -16.43
C GLU A 8 -2.02 -16.57 -17.52
N GLU A 9 -1.26 -17.62 -17.22
CA GLU A 9 -0.22 -18.15 -18.12
C GLU A 9 0.77 -17.05 -18.60
N SER A 10 0.65 -16.65 -19.87
CA SER A 10 1.48 -15.64 -20.55
C SER A 10 0.76 -14.32 -20.81
N ARG A 11 -0.50 -14.18 -20.36
CA ARG A 11 -1.31 -12.96 -20.54
C ARG A 11 -1.62 -12.28 -19.22
N ILE A 12 -1.83 -10.96 -19.30
CA ILE A 12 -2.33 -10.15 -18.18
C ILE A 12 -3.79 -9.81 -18.49
N LEU A 13 -4.69 -10.26 -17.63
CA LEU A 13 -6.10 -9.92 -17.69
C LEU A 13 -6.35 -8.69 -16.83
N LEU A 14 -6.89 -7.63 -17.44
CA LEU A 14 -7.31 -6.41 -16.75
C LEU A 14 -8.83 -6.39 -16.65
N GLN A 15 -9.37 -6.26 -15.44
CA GLN A 15 -10.79 -6.26 -15.17
C GLN A 15 -11.20 -5.00 -14.39
N ASP A 16 -12.34 -4.42 -14.77
CA ASP A 16 -13.03 -3.41 -13.94
C ASP A 16 -14.08 -4.11 -13.07
N LEU A 17 -13.84 -4.09 -11.78
CA LEU A 17 -14.69 -4.72 -10.75
C LEU A 17 -15.44 -3.67 -9.92
N SER A 18 -15.54 -2.43 -10.42
CA SER A 18 -16.18 -1.33 -9.71
C SER A 18 -17.64 -1.60 -9.32
N SER A 19 -18.38 -2.37 -10.12
CA SER A 19 -19.79 -2.70 -9.88
C SER A 19 -20.01 -3.74 -8.77
N SER A 20 -19.01 -4.57 -8.46
CA SER A 20 -19.08 -5.57 -7.38
C SER A 20 -18.36 -5.09 -6.11
N ALA A 21 -17.52 -4.06 -6.22
CA ALA A 21 -16.70 -3.49 -5.15
C ALA A 21 -17.47 -2.61 -4.13
N HIS A 22 -18.79 -2.66 -4.06
CA HIS A 22 -19.58 -1.83 -3.13
C HIS A 22 -19.21 -2.03 -1.66
N HIS A 23 -18.75 -3.23 -1.28
CA HIS A 23 -18.26 -3.55 0.06
C HIS A 23 -16.96 -2.81 0.42
N LEU A 24 -16.15 -2.41 -0.57
CA LEU A 24 -14.94 -1.60 -0.39
C LEU A 24 -15.24 -0.12 -0.15
N ALA A 25 -16.49 0.32 -0.28
CA ALA A 25 -16.89 1.69 0.05
C ALA A 25 -16.95 1.93 1.57
N ASN A 26 -17.15 0.87 2.35
CA ASN A 26 -17.22 0.95 3.81
C ASN A 26 -15.80 0.94 4.40
N ALA A 27 -15.49 1.95 5.20
CA ALA A 27 -14.21 2.01 5.91
C ALA A 27 -14.17 0.91 6.98
N THR A 28 -13.37 -0.13 6.73
CA THR A 28 -12.95 -1.11 7.74
C THR A 28 -11.68 -0.62 8.45
N LEU A 29 -11.37 -1.18 9.62
CA LEU A 29 -10.14 -0.88 10.37
C LEU A 29 -8.87 -1.01 9.49
N GLU A 30 -8.84 -2.00 8.60
CA GLU A 30 -7.73 -2.25 7.67
C GLU A 30 -7.61 -1.17 6.59
N THR A 31 -8.72 -0.56 6.18
CA THR A 31 -8.77 0.46 5.12
C THR A 31 -8.65 1.90 5.65
N GLU A 32 -8.85 2.10 6.96
CA GLU A 32 -8.97 3.41 7.59
C GLU A 32 -7.74 4.30 7.36
N TRP A 33 -6.53 3.72 7.31
CA TRP A 33 -5.31 4.48 7.11
C TRP A 33 -5.31 5.25 5.77
N PHE A 34 -5.82 4.65 4.68
CA PHE A 34 -5.88 5.32 3.39
C PHE A 34 -7.12 6.20 3.23
N HIS A 35 -8.24 5.86 3.90
CA HIS A 35 -9.36 6.80 4.04
C HIS A 35 -8.91 8.07 4.79
N GLY A 36 -8.02 7.92 5.79
CA GLY A 36 -7.33 9.02 6.46
C GLY A 36 -6.46 9.85 5.52
N LEU A 37 -5.65 9.21 4.66
CA LEU A 37 -4.87 9.91 3.64
C LEU A 37 -5.76 10.73 2.70
N ARG A 38 -6.86 10.14 2.21
CA ARG A 38 -7.84 10.83 1.35
C ARG A 38 -8.46 12.04 2.06
N ARG A 39 -8.82 11.91 3.34
CA ARG A 39 -9.38 13.01 4.14
C ARG A 39 -8.39 14.15 4.34
N LYS A 40 -7.13 13.84 4.72
CA LYS A 40 -6.05 14.84 4.84
C LYS A 40 -5.86 15.60 3.53
N TRP A 41 -5.82 14.90 2.39
CA TRP A 41 -5.71 15.54 1.09
C TRP A 41 -6.89 16.48 0.79
N ARG A 42 -8.13 16.06 1.06
CA ARG A 42 -9.32 16.90 0.87
C ARG A 42 -9.31 18.16 1.74
N THR A 43 -8.89 18.08 3.01
CA THR A 43 -8.82 19.25 3.88
C THR A 43 -7.73 20.24 3.44
N HIS A 44 -6.62 19.76 2.85
CA HIS A 44 -5.61 20.63 2.23
C HIS A 44 -6.16 21.42 1.02
N LEU A 45 -7.04 20.83 0.22
CA LEU A 45 -7.72 21.53 -0.88
C LEU A 45 -8.67 22.62 -0.35
N HIS A 46 -9.44 22.34 0.70
CA HIS A 46 -10.37 23.33 1.29
C HIS A 46 -9.65 24.50 1.99
N ARG A 47 -8.47 24.27 2.59
CA ARG A 47 -7.68 25.35 3.22
C ARG A 47 -7.03 26.29 2.20
N ARG A 48 -6.92 25.89 0.93
CA ARG A 48 -6.33 26.70 -0.15
C ARG A 48 -7.23 27.84 -0.64
N GLY A 49 -8.46 27.96 -0.12
CA GLY A 49 -9.34 29.12 -0.32
C GLY A 49 -9.02 30.33 0.58
N SER A 50 -8.01 30.24 1.45
CA SER A 50 -7.58 31.36 2.31
C SER A 50 -6.08 31.63 2.11
N ASN A 51 -5.79 32.63 1.28
CA ASN A 51 -4.55 33.42 1.11
C ASN A 51 -3.29 33.02 1.92
N GLN A 52 -2.71 31.83 1.71
CA GLN A 52 -1.34 31.55 2.14
C GLN A 52 -0.57 30.80 1.05
N GLY A 53 0.51 31.44 0.59
CA GLY A 53 1.33 31.02 -0.54
C GLY A 53 2.09 29.68 -0.36
N PRO A 54 2.63 29.12 -1.46
CA PRO A 54 3.07 27.73 -1.55
C PRO A 54 4.51 27.49 -1.05
N ARG A 55 4.86 27.92 0.17
CA ARG A 55 6.26 27.83 0.67
C ARG A 55 6.55 26.77 1.75
N SER A 56 5.57 25.98 2.19
CA SER A 56 5.76 25.06 3.34
C SER A 56 5.74 23.56 3.01
N LEU A 57 5.03 23.13 1.96
CA LEU A 57 4.83 21.69 1.72
C LEU A 57 5.95 20.99 0.95
N GLY A 58 6.70 21.67 0.08
CA GLY A 58 7.83 21.05 -0.65
C GLY A 58 8.97 20.61 0.27
N HIS A 59 9.16 21.30 1.40
CA HIS A 59 10.24 21.05 2.34
C HIS A 59 9.92 19.96 3.39
N SER A 60 8.64 19.63 3.59
CA SER A 60 8.22 18.58 4.53
C SER A 60 8.47 17.18 3.95
N TRP A 61 8.07 16.97 2.68
CA TRP A 61 8.28 15.69 2.00
C TRP A 61 9.75 15.37 1.76
N ARG A 62 10.59 16.38 1.48
CA ARG A 62 12.02 16.21 1.19
C ARG A 62 12.90 15.91 2.42
N ARG A 63 12.42 16.16 3.64
CA ARG A 63 13.26 16.09 4.85
C ARG A 63 13.05 14.82 5.69
N ARG A 64 12.15 13.92 5.27
CA ARG A 64 11.77 12.72 6.02
C ARG A 64 12.12 11.41 5.30
N ASP A 65 13.07 11.50 4.37
CA ASP A 65 13.76 10.36 3.74
C ASP A 65 15.18 10.25 4.32
N GLY A 66 15.31 10.29 5.65
CA GLY A 66 16.45 9.62 6.29
C GLY A 66 16.28 8.11 6.10
N LEU A 67 17.38 7.35 6.13
CA LEU A 67 17.52 5.91 5.80
C LEU A 67 16.58 4.92 6.56
N GLY A 68 15.56 5.41 7.25
CA GLY A 68 14.35 4.70 7.64
C GLY A 68 13.11 5.54 7.28
N GLY A 69 12.82 5.66 5.98
CA GLY A 69 11.72 6.49 5.45
C GLY A 69 10.36 6.12 6.05
N ASP A 70 9.47 7.11 6.14
CA ASP A 70 8.14 6.97 6.72
C ASP A 70 7.32 5.91 5.97
N LYS A 71 7.38 4.66 6.44
CA LYS A 71 6.63 3.51 5.90
C LYS A 71 5.11 3.69 6.05
N SER A 72 4.59 4.83 6.53
CA SER A 72 3.15 5.06 6.69
C SER A 72 2.34 5.00 5.38
N HIS A 73 2.99 5.18 4.23
CA HIS A 73 2.35 5.12 2.91
C HIS A 73 2.25 3.71 2.34
N VAL A 74 2.88 2.72 2.99
CA VAL A 74 2.94 1.32 2.56
C VAL A 74 2.54 0.41 3.72
N LYS A 75 1.59 -0.48 3.50
CA LYS A 75 1.04 -1.37 4.53
C LYS A 75 1.05 -2.81 4.06
N TRP A 76 1.54 -3.70 4.90
CA TRP A 76 1.37 -5.13 4.75
C TRP A 76 0.15 -5.58 5.56
N SER A 77 -0.65 -6.46 4.98
CA SER A 77 -1.67 -7.20 5.73
C SER A 77 -1.00 -8.28 6.59
N PRO A 78 -1.68 -8.77 7.66
CA PRO A 78 -1.35 -10.10 8.17
C PRO A 78 -1.56 -11.16 7.06
N PRO A 79 -0.91 -12.33 7.15
CA PRO A 79 -1.18 -13.45 6.25
C PRO A 79 -2.64 -13.89 6.31
N TYR A 80 -3.23 -14.21 5.17
CA TYR A 80 -4.60 -14.71 5.06
C TYR A 80 -4.70 -15.79 3.97
N LEU A 81 -5.76 -16.60 4.01
CA LEU A 81 -6.02 -17.60 2.99
C LEU A 81 -6.66 -16.95 1.76
N GLU A 82 -6.17 -17.33 0.58
CA GLU A 82 -6.80 -17.01 -0.69
C GLU A 82 -8.25 -17.50 -0.70
N CYS A 83 -9.16 -16.66 -1.20
CA CYS A 83 -10.57 -16.95 -1.28
C CYS A 83 -11.05 -16.66 -2.71
N GLU A 84 -11.67 -17.66 -3.33
CA GLU A 84 -12.23 -17.55 -4.67
C GLU A 84 -13.69 -18.02 -4.62
N ASN A 85 -14.62 -17.17 -5.07
CA ASN A 85 -16.06 -17.47 -5.05
C ASN A 85 -16.57 -17.95 -3.69
N GLY A 86 -16.08 -17.35 -2.60
CA GLY A 86 -16.48 -17.69 -1.23
C GLY A 86 -15.87 -18.98 -0.68
N SER A 87 -14.99 -19.64 -1.44
CA SER A 87 -14.31 -20.85 -1.02
C SER A 87 -12.83 -20.58 -0.75
N TYR A 88 -12.33 -21.06 0.39
CA TYR A 88 -10.90 -20.99 0.69
C TYR A 88 -10.08 -21.85 -0.27
N LYS A 89 -8.93 -21.33 -0.67
CA LYS A 89 -7.91 -22.02 -1.46
C LYS A 89 -6.67 -22.24 -0.58
N PRO A 90 -5.86 -23.27 -0.87
CA PRO A 90 -4.65 -23.57 -0.10
C PRO A 90 -3.47 -22.63 -0.44
N GLY A 91 -3.76 -21.34 -0.68
CA GLY A 91 -2.78 -20.29 -0.95
C GLY A 91 -2.70 -19.32 0.23
N TRP A 92 -1.53 -19.21 0.87
CA TRP A 92 -1.31 -18.17 1.88
C TRP A 92 -0.83 -16.89 1.20
N LEU A 93 -1.59 -15.82 1.38
CA LEU A 93 -1.34 -14.53 0.78
C LEU A 93 -0.98 -13.49 1.82
N VAL A 94 -0.19 -12.50 1.39
CA VAL A 94 -0.07 -11.19 2.06
C VAL A 94 -0.33 -10.09 1.03
N THR A 95 -1.04 -9.04 1.44
CA THR A 95 -1.29 -7.88 0.59
C THR A 95 -0.32 -6.76 0.93
N LEU A 96 0.42 -6.31 -0.07
CA LEU A 96 1.10 -5.02 -0.05
C LEU A 96 0.16 -3.93 -0.56
N SER A 97 -0.16 -2.96 0.28
CA SER A 97 -0.96 -1.79 -0.10
C SER A 97 -0.10 -0.53 -0.08
N ALA A 98 -0.14 0.28 -1.14
CA ALA A 98 0.59 1.54 -1.23
C ALA A 98 -0.28 2.66 -1.80
N ALA A 99 -0.10 3.89 -1.31
CA ALA A 99 -0.78 5.05 -1.87
C ALA A 99 -0.24 5.39 -3.28
N PHE A 100 -1.16 5.58 -4.23
CA PHE A 100 -0.86 5.99 -5.59
C PHE A 100 -1.15 7.49 -5.75
N TYR A 101 -0.15 8.24 -6.22
CA TYR A 101 -0.21 9.69 -6.39
C TYR A 101 -0.08 10.09 -7.86
N GLY A 102 -0.90 11.04 -8.28
CA GLY A 102 -0.72 11.78 -9.54
C GLY A 102 0.02 13.09 -9.30
N LEU A 103 0.37 13.80 -10.37
CA LEU A 103 0.96 15.14 -10.28
C LEU A 103 -0.04 16.18 -10.80
N GLN A 104 -0.22 17.25 -10.02
CA GLN A 104 -0.92 18.45 -10.49
C GLN A 104 -0.04 19.26 -11.46
N PRO A 105 -0.61 20.20 -12.25
CA PRO A 105 0.17 21.08 -13.13
C PRO A 105 1.26 21.89 -12.41
N ASN A 106 1.09 22.14 -11.10
CA ASN A 106 2.06 22.82 -10.23
C ASN A 106 3.08 21.87 -9.59
N LEU A 107 3.18 20.62 -10.08
CA LEU A 107 4.08 19.56 -9.60
C LEU A 107 3.87 19.11 -8.15
N VAL A 108 2.76 19.50 -7.52
CA VAL A 108 2.39 18.96 -6.21
C VAL A 108 1.79 17.57 -6.42
N PRO A 109 2.25 16.52 -5.68
CA PRO A 109 1.61 15.21 -5.69
C PRO A 109 0.12 15.35 -5.36
N GLU A 110 -0.71 14.40 -5.76
CA GLU A 110 -2.14 14.38 -5.42
C GLU A 110 -2.53 12.93 -5.20
N PHE A 111 -3.15 12.62 -4.06
CA PHE A 111 -3.60 11.26 -3.79
C PHE A 111 -4.69 10.85 -4.81
N ARG A 112 -4.41 9.82 -5.61
CA ARG A 112 -5.30 9.31 -6.65
C ARG A 112 -5.96 7.99 -6.28
N GLY A 113 -5.32 7.19 -5.42
CA GLY A 113 -5.89 5.92 -4.97
C GLY A 113 -4.91 5.08 -4.17
N VAL A 114 -5.22 3.79 -4.07
CA VAL A 114 -4.37 2.79 -3.41
C VAL A 114 -4.14 1.66 -4.40
N MET A 115 -2.87 1.28 -4.56
CA MET A 115 -2.47 0.06 -5.24
C MET A 115 -2.39 -1.06 -4.21
N LYS A 116 -2.94 -2.22 -4.55
CA LYS A 116 -2.82 -3.45 -3.75
C LYS A 116 -2.17 -4.54 -4.59
N VAL A 117 -1.26 -5.28 -3.99
CA VAL A 117 -0.59 -6.43 -4.61
C VAL A 117 -0.68 -7.59 -3.64
N ASP A 118 -1.39 -8.63 -4.06
CA ASP A 118 -1.48 -9.87 -3.29
C ASP A 118 -0.32 -10.79 -3.68
N ILE A 119 0.45 -11.21 -2.69
CA ILE A 119 1.67 -11.97 -2.86
C ILE A 119 1.45 -13.34 -2.25
N ASN A 120 1.63 -14.39 -3.06
CA ASN A 120 1.57 -15.77 -2.59
C ASN A 120 2.88 -16.13 -1.87
N LEU A 121 2.78 -16.36 -0.55
CA LEU A 121 3.92 -16.68 0.31
C LEU A 121 4.60 -18.00 -0.04
N GLN A 122 3.90 -18.94 -0.68
CA GLN A 122 4.48 -20.22 -1.11
C GLN A 122 5.34 -20.08 -2.38
N LYS A 123 5.29 -18.92 -3.05
CA LYS A 123 6.00 -18.64 -4.30
C LYS A 123 7.08 -17.56 -4.14
N VAL A 124 7.36 -17.13 -2.91
CA VAL A 124 8.32 -16.08 -2.60
C VAL A 124 9.30 -16.59 -1.57
N ASP A 125 10.58 -16.35 -1.81
CA ASP A 125 11.62 -16.56 -0.81
C ASP A 125 11.72 -15.32 0.08
N ILE A 126 11.70 -15.52 1.39
CA ILE A 126 11.73 -14.46 2.39
C ILE A 126 12.96 -14.67 3.27
N ASP A 127 14.00 -13.89 2.99
CA ASP A 127 15.18 -13.83 3.84
C ASP A 127 14.94 -12.91 5.05
N GLN A 128 14.59 -13.52 6.17
CA GLN A 128 14.39 -12.81 7.44
C GLN A 128 15.70 -12.50 8.17
N CYS A 129 16.81 -13.11 7.75
CA CYS A 129 18.15 -12.96 8.33
C CYS A 129 18.97 -11.85 7.62
N SER A 130 18.54 -11.38 6.46
CA SER A 130 19.17 -10.25 5.76
C SER A 130 19.32 -9.02 6.67
N SER A 131 20.37 -8.23 6.43
CA SER A 131 20.59 -6.92 7.03
C SER A 131 19.76 -5.79 6.41
N ASP A 132 19.06 -6.05 5.31
CA ASP A 132 18.28 -5.05 4.58
C ASP A 132 16.92 -5.56 4.07
N GLY A 133 16.04 -4.63 3.70
CA GLY A 133 14.71 -4.94 3.19
C GLY A 133 13.60 -4.90 4.23
N TRP A 134 12.38 -5.31 3.83
CA TRP A 134 11.18 -5.16 4.67
C TRP A 134 11.04 -6.22 5.75
N PHE A 135 11.58 -7.41 5.51
CA PHE A 135 11.53 -8.56 6.42
C PHE A 135 12.85 -8.76 7.20
N SER A 136 13.84 -7.90 7.00
CA SER A 136 15.09 -7.90 7.77
C SER A 136 14.82 -7.84 9.27
N GLY A 137 15.51 -8.69 10.03
CA GLY A 137 15.44 -8.73 11.49
C GLY A 137 14.10 -9.23 12.04
N THR A 138 13.25 -9.82 11.18
CA THR A 138 11.97 -10.41 11.63
C THR A 138 12.11 -11.88 12.08
N HIS A 139 13.29 -12.48 11.91
CA HIS A 139 13.57 -13.84 12.33
C HIS A 139 13.39 -14.03 13.85
N LYS A 140 13.12 -15.27 14.27
CA LYS A 140 13.04 -15.67 15.68
C LYS A 140 14.27 -16.43 16.18
N CYS A 141 15.29 -16.57 15.32
CA CYS A 141 16.55 -17.23 15.64
C CYS A 141 17.36 -16.46 16.69
N HIS A 142 18.15 -17.18 17.49
CA HIS A 142 19.13 -16.59 18.39
C HIS A 142 20.34 -16.07 17.59
N LEU A 143 20.67 -14.78 17.74
CA LEU A 143 21.78 -14.14 17.04
C LEU A 143 23.16 -14.73 17.38
N ASN A 144 23.27 -15.47 18.50
CA ASN A 144 24.52 -16.04 18.99
C ASN A 144 24.81 -17.46 18.48
N ASN A 145 23.88 -18.08 17.75
CA ASN A 145 24.14 -19.35 17.06
C ASN A 145 24.57 -19.03 15.63
N SER A 146 25.87 -18.94 15.40
CA SER A 146 26.45 -19.16 14.08
C SER A 146 26.59 -20.67 13.88
N GLU A 147 26.01 -21.21 12.80
CA GLU A 147 26.53 -22.45 12.20
C GLU A 147 27.96 -22.25 11.67
#